data_AF-A0AAE9A475-F1
#
_entry.id   AF-A0AAE9A475-F1
#
_cell.length_a   1.000
_cell.length_b   1.000
_cell.length_c   1.000
_cell.angle_alpha   90.00
_cell.angle_beta   90.00
_cell.angle_gamma   90.00
#
_symmetry.space_group_name_H-M   'P 1'
#
loop_
_entity.id
_entity.type
_entity.pdbx_description
1 polymer ?
#
loop_
_entity_poly.entity_id
_entity_poly.type
_entity_poly.pdbx_seq_one_letter_code
_entity_poly.pdbx_strand_id
1 'polypeptide(L)'
;MMRTLLLLSTVAILSAWAVKCKYDGQDLDNNQIIVVQNAFRIKCLTEDNGSWKTEIIGCVTPDGTEIDAGQKKEHGDKIHECVKSESGQVSLKESKGRMAACPGGQQNGEEWQEKSFKFRCGDGGVVKFIACVGQDGSVINAGETGKIGGFDVKCEQHANGTITMQAANDPKSYECKAKDGSMKKNGQEYVEGNFVRKCGDYGQGKIIGCFADNVGRTIGVNQNVTFGDVIYSCAKDGANYSFKTYSLKPPAVYAMCAHEGKQYTNETTFISQGSFRMKCVTFKNLTSTLEVVSCITPAGVEIPIGAKMEEGDKVFECTSGNVTLKSTPGQTGKCRGTYKVGEEWVEDSFKLACEPYGKVSLKSCFTKEGTEIPLGEARRVPAGYAMECVMVNGNVALQTAKKFDCETNTGEVKKIGETWNEGNFIRRCANYGVSEIVGCYVENIGSVGLNQNLTSNGLLYMCIHQNDQFKFRTLRAQ
;
A
#
# COMPACT_ATOMS: atom_id res chain seq x y z
N MET A 1 45.75 -48.18 103.12
CA MET A 1 45.15 -49.53 103.15
C MET A 1 43.64 -49.40 103.14
N MET A 2 42.97 -50.20 102.30
CA MET A 2 41.55 -50.61 102.36
C MET A 2 40.39 -49.58 102.18
N ARG A 3 39.71 -49.73 101.03
CA ARG A 3 38.28 -50.12 100.84
C ARG A 3 37.11 -49.11 101.06
N THR A 4 36.31 -48.96 99.98
CA THR A 4 34.81 -48.79 99.92
C THR A 4 34.25 -47.45 100.48
N LEU A 5 33.27 -46.72 99.90
CA LEU A 5 31.99 -47.08 99.27
C LEU A 5 31.41 -45.88 98.43
N LEU A 6 30.55 -46.14 97.42
CA LEU A 6 29.76 -45.16 96.63
C LEU A 6 28.64 -44.49 97.46
N LEU A 7 28.25 -43.25 97.11
CA LEU A 7 26.86 -42.74 97.20
C LEU A 7 26.64 -41.57 96.22
N LEU A 8 25.81 -41.81 95.20
CA LEU A 8 25.23 -40.81 94.29
C LEU A 8 24.04 -40.11 94.98
N SER A 9 23.92 -38.80 94.82
CA SER A 9 22.74 -37.99 95.15
C SER A 9 22.28 -37.24 93.89
N THR A 10 21.12 -37.65 93.37
CA THR A 10 20.42 -37.08 92.22
C THR A 10 19.48 -35.96 92.66
N VAL A 11 19.63 -34.76 92.08
CA VAL A 11 18.68 -33.65 92.19
C VAL A 11 17.74 -33.64 90.99
N ALA A 12 16.46 -33.47 91.27
CA ALA A 12 15.33 -33.51 90.34
C ALA A 12 15.20 -32.24 89.49
N ILE A 13 14.77 -32.43 88.23
CA ILE A 13 14.08 -31.40 87.44
C ILE A 13 12.74 -32.03 87.02
N LEU A 14 11.65 -31.61 87.67
CA LEU A 14 10.28 -31.90 87.26
C LEU A 14 9.90 -30.89 86.16
N SER A 15 9.75 -31.35 84.93
CA SER A 15 9.13 -30.56 83.85
C SER A 15 7.60 -30.61 84.01
N ALA A 16 7.01 -29.47 84.39
CA ALA A 16 5.57 -29.26 84.27
C ALA A 16 5.23 -29.07 82.78
N TRP A 17 4.32 -29.89 82.25
CA TRP A 17 3.88 -29.81 80.86
C TRP A 17 2.87 -28.67 80.75
N ALA A 18 3.26 -27.55 80.14
CA ALA A 18 2.33 -26.45 79.86
C ALA A 18 1.25 -26.92 78.88
N VAL A 19 -0.02 -26.67 79.21
CA VAL A 19 -1.18 -26.99 78.36
C VAL A 19 -1.18 -26.05 77.16
N LYS A 20 -1.29 -26.61 75.94
CA LYS A 20 -1.30 -25.88 74.67
C LYS A 20 -2.55 -26.24 73.86
N CYS A 21 -3.09 -25.30 73.08
CA CYS A 21 -4.16 -25.63 72.14
C CYS A 21 -3.58 -26.42 70.97
N LYS A 22 -4.19 -27.56 70.64
CA LYS A 22 -3.76 -28.37 69.49
C LYS A 22 -4.67 -28.09 68.29
N TYR A 23 -4.29 -27.15 67.45
CA TYR A 23 -5.09 -26.75 66.29
C TYR A 23 -4.38 -27.13 65.00
N ASP A 24 -5.02 -27.95 64.16
CA ASP A 24 -4.52 -28.40 62.85
C ASP A 24 -3.07 -28.92 62.88
N GLY A 25 -2.75 -29.72 63.90
CA GLY A 25 -1.42 -30.30 64.10
C GLY A 25 -0.36 -29.36 64.69
N GLN A 26 -0.71 -28.10 65.01
CA GLN A 26 0.17 -27.13 65.68
C GLN A 26 -0.19 -26.96 67.16
N ASP A 27 0.84 -26.86 68.01
CA ASP A 27 0.70 -26.54 69.43
C ASP A 27 0.80 -25.02 69.63
N LEU A 28 -0.31 -24.39 70.05
CA LEU A 28 -0.41 -22.96 70.30
C LEU A 28 -0.35 -22.65 71.80
N ASP A 29 0.43 -21.65 72.18
CA ASP A 29 0.51 -21.17 73.56
C ASP A 29 -0.76 -20.39 73.95
N ASN A 30 -1.05 -20.32 75.26
CA ASN A 30 -2.22 -19.61 75.75
C ASN A 30 -2.20 -18.12 75.32
N ASN A 31 -3.33 -17.61 74.85
CA ASN A 31 -3.51 -16.29 74.24
C ASN A 31 -2.82 -16.06 72.88
N GLN A 32 -2.13 -17.07 72.32
CA GLN A 32 -1.57 -16.95 70.98
C GLN A 32 -2.68 -16.79 69.95
N ILE A 33 -2.48 -15.87 69.01
CA ILE A 33 -3.38 -15.59 67.90
C ILE A 33 -2.73 -16.04 66.61
N ILE A 34 -3.47 -16.81 65.81
CA ILE A 34 -3.05 -17.21 64.47
C ILE A 34 -4.14 -16.90 63.45
N VAL A 35 -3.73 -16.73 62.18
CA VAL A 35 -4.65 -16.62 61.05
C VAL A 35 -4.86 -18.01 60.47
N VAL A 36 -6.12 -18.42 60.34
CA VAL A 36 -6.52 -19.71 59.77
C VAL A 36 -7.35 -19.47 58.51
N GLN A 37 -7.21 -20.39 57.55
CA GLN A 37 -7.90 -20.32 56.25
C GLN A 37 -7.69 -18.99 55.51
N ASN A 38 -6.60 -18.26 55.82
CA ASN A 38 -6.31 -16.91 55.31
C ASN A 38 -7.43 -15.88 55.50
N ALA A 39 -8.38 -16.12 56.41
CA ALA A 39 -9.58 -15.29 56.54
C ALA A 39 -10.01 -15.04 57.99
N PHE A 40 -9.60 -15.86 58.95
CA PHE A 40 -10.06 -15.76 60.34
C PHE A 40 -8.89 -15.72 61.33
N ARG A 41 -8.96 -14.81 62.30
CA ARG A 41 -8.03 -14.77 63.44
C ARG A 41 -8.63 -15.55 64.58
N ILE A 42 -7.96 -16.62 64.99
CA ILE A 42 -8.36 -17.42 66.15
C ILE A 42 -7.39 -17.21 67.30
N LYS A 43 -7.92 -17.16 68.52
CA LYS A 43 -7.17 -17.05 69.76
C LYS A 43 -7.25 -18.36 70.55
N CYS A 44 -6.10 -18.87 70.98
CA CYS A 44 -6.03 -20.01 71.90
C CYS A 44 -6.36 -19.56 73.33
N LEU A 45 -7.23 -20.32 74.01
CA LEU A 45 -7.59 -20.14 75.40
C LEU A 45 -7.42 -21.49 76.11
N THR A 46 -6.50 -21.56 77.07
CA THR A 46 -6.28 -22.76 77.91
C THR A 46 -6.80 -22.53 79.33
N GLU A 47 -7.28 -23.60 79.97
CA GLU A 47 -7.78 -23.60 81.34
C GLU A 47 -6.86 -24.43 82.25
N ASP A 48 -6.84 -24.11 83.54
CA ASP A 48 -5.99 -24.76 84.54
C ASP A 48 -6.28 -26.27 84.70
N ASN A 49 -7.48 -26.71 84.32
CA ASN A 49 -7.90 -28.11 84.32
C ASN A 49 -7.31 -28.94 83.16
N GLY A 50 -6.50 -28.33 82.29
CA GLY A 50 -5.90 -29.01 81.13
C GLY A 50 -6.75 -28.94 79.86
N SER A 51 -7.95 -28.37 79.91
CA SER A 51 -8.79 -28.15 78.74
C SER A 51 -8.36 -26.89 77.97
N TRP A 52 -8.73 -26.83 76.70
CA TRP A 52 -8.44 -25.70 75.84
C TRP A 52 -9.53 -25.54 74.77
N LYS A 53 -9.68 -24.31 74.26
CA LYS A 53 -10.56 -23.99 73.13
C LYS A 53 -9.94 -22.92 72.25
N THR A 54 -10.42 -22.82 71.01
CA THR A 54 -10.12 -21.70 70.11
C THR A 54 -11.36 -20.84 69.92
N GLU A 55 -11.17 -19.52 69.88
CA GLU A 55 -12.24 -18.56 69.60
C GLU A 55 -11.87 -17.69 68.40
N ILE A 56 -12.80 -17.50 67.46
CA ILE A 56 -12.62 -16.54 66.36
C ILE A 56 -12.83 -15.14 66.91
N ILE A 57 -11.75 -14.34 66.92
CA ILE A 57 -11.75 -12.97 67.45
C ILE A 57 -11.90 -11.91 66.34
N GLY A 58 -11.73 -12.30 65.08
CA GLY A 58 -11.89 -11.40 63.94
C GLY A 58 -11.63 -12.07 62.60
N CYS A 59 -11.79 -11.27 61.55
CA CYS A 59 -11.55 -11.64 60.16
C CYS A 59 -10.28 -10.95 59.64
N VAL A 60 -9.70 -11.50 58.57
CA VAL A 60 -8.63 -10.89 57.80
C VAL A 60 -9.11 -10.79 56.35
N THR A 61 -9.03 -9.59 55.79
CA THR A 61 -9.37 -9.37 54.37
C THR A 61 -8.26 -9.89 53.45
N PRO A 62 -8.50 -10.08 52.14
CA PRO A 62 -7.48 -10.57 51.22
C PRO A 62 -6.19 -9.74 51.13
N ASP A 63 -6.27 -8.44 51.43
CA ASP A 63 -5.14 -7.50 51.52
C ASP A 63 -4.39 -7.58 52.87
N GLY A 64 -4.83 -8.45 53.79
CA GLY A 64 -4.20 -8.65 55.10
C GLY A 64 -4.74 -7.75 56.20
N THR A 65 -5.75 -6.91 55.94
CA THR A 65 -6.33 -6.01 56.96
C THR A 65 -7.15 -6.80 57.98
N GLU A 66 -6.81 -6.65 59.26
CA GLU A 66 -7.53 -7.30 60.36
C GLU A 66 -8.81 -6.51 60.73
N ILE A 67 -9.92 -7.21 60.91
CA ILE A 67 -11.23 -6.66 61.32
C ILE A 67 -11.74 -7.47 62.53
N ASP A 68 -11.93 -6.82 63.68
CA ASP A 68 -12.46 -7.51 64.85
C ASP A 68 -13.89 -8.00 64.62
N ALA A 69 -14.25 -9.11 65.27
CA ALA A 69 -15.56 -9.72 65.09
C ALA A 69 -16.68 -8.75 65.50
N GLY A 70 -17.66 -8.55 64.61
CA GLY A 70 -18.75 -7.58 64.75
C GLY A 70 -18.45 -6.19 64.18
N GLN A 71 -17.24 -5.93 63.66
CA GLN A 71 -16.86 -4.65 63.06
C GLN A 71 -16.89 -4.69 61.53
N LYS A 72 -16.93 -3.50 60.92
CA LYS A 72 -16.74 -3.30 59.49
C LYS A 72 -15.64 -2.28 59.21
N LYS A 73 -14.92 -2.45 58.11
CA LYS A 73 -13.95 -1.49 57.58
C LYS A 73 -14.25 -1.23 56.11
N GLU A 74 -14.15 0.04 55.72
CA GLU A 74 -14.21 0.46 54.33
C GLU A 74 -12.80 0.68 53.82
N HIS A 75 -12.48 0.07 52.68
CA HIS A 75 -11.20 0.24 51.99
C HIS A 75 -11.45 0.30 50.49
N GLY A 76 -11.16 1.45 49.88
CA GLY A 76 -11.34 1.67 48.45
C GLY A 76 -12.79 1.49 47.99
N ASP A 77 -13.01 0.54 47.08
CA ASP A 77 -14.29 0.23 46.46
C ASP A 77 -15.13 -0.78 47.24
N LYS A 78 -14.66 -1.23 48.41
CA LYS A 78 -15.25 -2.32 49.19
C LYS A 78 -15.45 -1.96 50.66
N ILE A 79 -16.54 -2.47 51.22
CA ILE A 79 -16.79 -2.53 52.65
C ILE A 79 -16.71 -3.99 53.05
N HIS A 80 -15.76 -4.30 53.92
CA HIS A 80 -15.58 -5.60 54.52
C HIS A 80 -16.17 -5.61 55.93
N GLU A 81 -17.08 -6.52 56.19
CA GLU A 81 -17.76 -6.66 57.48
C GLU A 81 -17.51 -8.06 58.06
N CYS A 82 -16.92 -8.13 59.26
CA CYS A 82 -16.72 -9.37 59.98
C CYS A 82 -17.97 -9.65 60.84
N VAL A 83 -18.96 -10.31 60.26
CA VAL A 83 -20.25 -10.56 60.91
C VAL A 83 -20.12 -11.71 61.92
N LYS A 84 -20.41 -11.45 63.19
CA LYS A 84 -20.56 -12.47 64.26
C LYS A 84 -22.05 -12.71 64.51
N SER A 85 -22.52 -13.94 64.33
CA SER A 85 -23.90 -14.33 64.65
C SER A 85 -24.09 -14.53 66.15
N GLU A 86 -25.35 -14.52 66.60
CA GLU A 86 -25.71 -14.83 68.00
C GLU A 86 -25.30 -16.25 68.41
N SER A 87 -25.22 -17.18 67.46
CA SER A 87 -24.74 -18.56 67.66
C SER A 87 -23.20 -18.68 67.73
N GLY A 88 -22.47 -17.56 67.61
CA GLY A 88 -21.00 -17.52 67.67
C GLY A 88 -20.29 -17.82 66.36
N GLN A 89 -21.01 -17.99 65.24
CA GLN A 89 -20.42 -18.16 63.91
C GLN A 89 -19.92 -16.82 63.38
N VAL A 90 -18.73 -16.79 62.78
CA VAL A 90 -18.13 -15.59 62.20
C VAL A 90 -18.00 -15.75 60.68
N SER A 91 -18.35 -14.72 59.92
CA SER A 91 -18.23 -14.69 58.46
C SER A 91 -17.75 -13.32 57.96
N LEU A 92 -16.92 -13.30 56.92
CA LEU A 92 -16.51 -12.07 56.25
C LEU A 92 -17.47 -11.78 55.09
N LYS A 93 -18.20 -10.66 55.14
CA LYS A 93 -19.05 -10.18 54.04
C LYS A 93 -18.38 -9.01 53.34
N GLU A 94 -18.58 -8.92 52.02
CA GLU A 94 -18.11 -7.83 51.18
C GLU A 94 -19.32 -7.12 50.54
N SER A 95 -19.30 -5.79 50.53
CA SER A 95 -20.29 -4.95 49.84
C SER A 95 -19.61 -3.75 49.19
N LYS A 96 -20.32 -3.01 48.34
CA LYS A 96 -19.76 -1.86 47.63
C LYS A 96 -19.46 -0.70 48.58
N GLY A 97 -18.22 -0.22 48.56
CA GLY A 97 -17.80 1.01 49.21
C GLY A 97 -18.21 2.26 48.45
N ARG A 98 -18.01 3.42 49.06
CA ARG A 98 -18.39 4.72 48.51
C ARG A 98 -17.71 5.01 47.18
N MET A 99 -16.47 4.57 47.01
CA MET A 99 -15.68 4.75 45.78
C MET A 99 -15.92 3.63 44.75
N ALA A 100 -16.93 2.78 44.94
CA ALA A 100 -17.22 1.71 44.00
C ALA A 100 -17.50 2.24 42.59
N ALA A 101 -16.96 1.53 41.60
CA ALA A 101 -17.20 1.80 40.20
C ALA A 101 -18.66 1.53 39.81
N CYS A 102 -19.14 2.27 38.82
CA CYS A 102 -20.46 2.08 38.24
C CYS A 102 -20.49 0.85 37.30
N PRO A 103 -21.68 0.29 37.01
CA PRO A 103 -21.81 -0.77 36.01
C PRO A 103 -21.23 -0.32 34.67
N GLY A 104 -20.23 -1.06 34.16
CA GLY A 104 -19.47 -0.68 32.96
C GLY A 104 -18.02 -0.27 33.24
N GLY A 105 -17.61 -0.17 34.51
CA GLY A 105 -16.22 0.06 34.92
C GLY A 105 -15.84 1.53 35.15
N GLN A 106 -16.78 2.45 35.03
CA GLN A 106 -16.57 3.89 35.23
C GLN A 106 -16.25 4.17 36.70
N GLN A 107 -15.21 4.95 36.93
CA GLN A 107 -14.73 5.28 38.28
C GLN A 107 -15.67 6.26 38.98
N ASN A 108 -15.68 6.24 40.32
CA ASN A 108 -16.46 7.22 41.09
C ASN A 108 -16.08 8.66 40.69
N GLY A 109 -17.09 9.49 40.43
CA GLY A 109 -16.91 10.86 39.95
C GLY A 109 -16.77 11.02 38.44
N GLU A 110 -16.52 9.94 37.69
CA GLU A 110 -16.40 9.97 36.24
C GLU A 110 -17.73 10.36 35.57
N GLU A 111 -17.66 11.17 34.51
CA GLU A 111 -18.79 11.56 33.69
C GLU A 111 -18.65 10.97 32.29
N TRP A 112 -19.72 10.40 31.76
CA TRP A 112 -19.75 9.88 30.41
C TRP A 112 -21.05 10.25 29.71
N GLN A 113 -21.02 10.20 28.38
CA GLN A 113 -22.19 10.40 27.55
C GLN A 113 -22.59 9.08 26.89
N GLU A 114 -23.87 8.75 26.98
CA GLU A 114 -24.48 7.67 26.24
C GLU A 114 -25.61 8.25 25.38
N LYS A 115 -25.43 8.16 24.05
CA LYS A 115 -26.33 8.79 23.06
C LYS A 115 -26.50 10.29 23.34
N SER A 116 -27.71 10.73 23.69
CA SER A 116 -28.05 12.13 23.97
C SER A 116 -28.11 12.44 25.47
N PHE A 117 -27.56 11.58 26.33
CA PHE A 117 -27.67 11.73 27.78
C PHE A 117 -26.30 11.64 28.43
N LYS A 118 -26.03 12.55 29.36
CA LYS A 118 -24.83 12.61 30.16
C LYS A 118 -25.10 12.07 31.55
N PHE A 119 -24.21 11.21 32.02
CA PHE A 119 -24.28 10.55 33.31
C PHE A 119 -23.01 10.82 34.12
N ARG A 120 -23.11 10.58 35.42
CA ARG A 120 -22.01 10.63 36.37
C ARG A 120 -22.05 9.45 37.31
N CYS A 121 -20.90 8.88 37.63
CA CYS A 121 -20.82 7.84 38.63
C CYS A 121 -20.83 8.47 40.03
N GLY A 122 -21.89 8.21 40.78
CA GLY A 122 -22.04 8.65 42.16
C GLY A 122 -21.55 7.62 43.17
N ASP A 123 -21.61 8.02 44.44
CA ASP A 123 -21.26 7.20 45.60
C ASP A 123 -21.91 5.81 45.55
N GLY A 124 -21.13 4.77 45.87
CA GLY A 124 -21.60 3.37 45.86
C GLY A 124 -21.75 2.75 44.48
N GLY A 125 -21.23 3.41 43.44
CA GLY A 125 -21.38 2.96 42.04
C GLY A 125 -22.78 3.20 41.49
N VAL A 126 -23.47 4.25 41.96
CA VAL A 126 -24.81 4.63 41.50
C VAL A 126 -24.72 5.57 40.31
N VAL A 127 -25.28 5.17 39.17
CA VAL A 127 -25.34 6.01 37.96
C VAL A 127 -26.33 7.15 38.17
N LYS A 128 -25.88 8.40 38.01
CA LYS A 128 -26.71 9.61 38.09
C LYS A 128 -26.86 10.25 36.72
N PHE A 129 -28.09 10.54 36.31
CA PHE A 129 -28.36 11.36 35.13
C PHE A 129 -28.10 12.85 35.44
N ILE A 130 -27.36 13.54 34.57
CA ILE A 130 -26.96 14.93 34.82
C ILE A 130 -27.32 15.92 33.70
N ALA A 131 -27.43 15.48 32.43
CA ALA A 131 -27.78 16.38 31.33
C ALA A 131 -28.28 15.66 30.06
N CYS A 132 -29.03 16.39 29.22
CA CYS A 132 -29.29 16.04 27.84
C CYS A 132 -28.29 16.74 26.91
N VAL A 133 -27.87 16.05 25.85
CA VAL A 133 -26.88 16.54 24.87
C VAL A 133 -27.48 16.49 23.47
N GLY A 134 -27.56 17.66 22.82
CA GLY A 134 -27.98 17.82 21.44
C GLY A 134 -26.95 17.31 20.44
N GLN A 135 -27.38 17.00 19.22
CA GLN A 135 -26.46 16.62 18.13
C GLN A 135 -25.50 17.75 17.73
N ASP A 136 -25.89 19.00 18.00
CA ASP A 136 -25.07 20.20 17.83
C ASP A 136 -24.08 20.44 18.98
N GLY A 137 -24.05 19.56 19.99
CA GLY A 137 -23.20 19.67 21.18
C GLY A 137 -23.76 20.56 22.29
N SER A 138 -24.97 21.11 22.13
CA SER A 138 -25.66 21.84 23.19
C SER A 138 -25.96 20.93 24.39
N VAL A 139 -25.84 21.46 25.61
CA VAL A 139 -26.04 20.72 26.86
C VAL A 139 -27.12 21.40 27.70
N ILE A 140 -28.12 20.63 28.14
CA ILE A 140 -29.18 21.07 29.04
C ILE A 140 -29.09 20.22 30.30
N ASN A 141 -28.92 20.82 31.48
CA ASN A 141 -28.83 20.04 32.71
C ASN A 141 -30.16 19.36 33.02
N ALA A 142 -30.09 18.25 33.75
CA ALA A 142 -31.27 17.50 34.16
C ALA A 142 -32.24 18.40 34.97
N GLY A 143 -33.50 18.47 34.52
CA GLY A 143 -34.55 19.30 35.09
C GLY A 143 -34.70 20.68 34.45
N GLU A 144 -33.79 21.08 33.55
CA GLU A 144 -33.80 22.40 32.91
C GLU A 144 -34.47 22.39 31.52
N THR A 145 -34.86 23.59 31.09
CA THR A 145 -35.23 23.88 29.70
C THR A 145 -34.14 24.74 29.07
N GLY A 146 -33.64 24.33 27.91
CA GLY A 146 -32.60 25.05 27.17
C GLY A 146 -32.82 24.99 25.66
N LYS A 147 -31.89 25.52 24.87
CA LYS A 147 -31.99 25.53 23.42
C LYS A 147 -31.12 24.43 22.79
N ILE A 148 -31.73 23.56 21.98
CA ILE A 148 -31.05 22.60 21.11
C ILE A 148 -31.48 22.84 19.68
N GLY A 149 -30.55 23.12 18.76
CA GLY A 149 -30.89 23.38 17.36
C GLY A 149 -31.87 24.53 17.14
N GLY A 150 -31.91 25.51 18.05
CA GLY A 150 -32.84 26.65 18.02
C GLY A 150 -34.21 26.41 18.66
N PHE A 151 -34.52 25.18 19.08
CA PHE A 151 -35.77 24.82 19.75
C PHE A 151 -35.62 24.89 21.27
N ASP A 152 -36.66 25.35 21.96
CA ASP A 152 -36.73 25.23 23.42
C ASP A 152 -37.06 23.77 23.76
N VAL A 153 -36.17 23.12 24.51
CA VAL A 153 -36.21 21.69 24.83
C VAL A 153 -36.13 21.52 26.34
N LYS A 154 -37.03 20.72 26.89
CA LYS A 154 -37.08 20.32 28.29
C LYS A 154 -36.37 18.98 28.48
N CYS A 155 -35.46 18.91 29.44
CA CYS A 155 -34.68 17.73 29.76
C CYS A 155 -35.06 17.19 31.14
N GLU A 156 -35.75 16.05 31.22
CA GLU A 156 -36.30 15.57 32.50
C GLU A 156 -36.04 14.07 32.73
N GLN A 157 -35.85 13.71 34.00
CA GLN A 157 -35.92 12.33 34.46
C GLN A 157 -37.23 12.13 35.23
N HIS A 158 -38.05 11.19 34.76
CA HIS A 158 -39.29 10.80 35.42
C HIS A 158 -39.02 9.89 36.62
N ALA A 159 -39.97 9.83 37.56
CA ALA A 159 -39.86 9.02 38.77
C ALA A 159 -39.62 7.52 38.51
N ASN A 160 -40.02 7.00 37.35
CA ASN A 160 -39.78 5.62 36.92
C ASN A 160 -38.37 5.41 36.31
N GLY A 161 -37.50 6.41 36.34
CA GLY A 161 -36.16 6.39 35.77
C GLY A 161 -36.08 6.73 34.27
N THR A 162 -37.21 6.92 33.57
CA THR A 162 -37.22 7.28 32.14
C THR A 162 -36.72 8.70 31.96
N ILE A 163 -35.80 8.92 31.01
CA ILE A 163 -35.29 10.24 30.66
C ILE A 163 -35.98 10.71 29.38
N THR A 164 -36.49 11.94 29.37
CA THR A 164 -37.12 12.57 28.22
C THR A 164 -36.42 13.86 27.82
N MET A 165 -36.39 14.08 26.51
CA MET A 165 -35.90 15.30 25.87
C MET A 165 -36.96 15.71 24.85
N GLN A 166 -37.79 16.70 25.21
CA GLN A 166 -39.00 17.06 24.44
C GLN A 166 -39.09 18.57 24.23
N ALA A 167 -39.78 19.01 23.18
CA ALA A 167 -40.01 20.44 22.95
C ALA A 167 -40.82 21.06 24.09
N ALA A 168 -40.41 22.24 24.56
CA ALA A 168 -41.06 22.95 25.67
C ALA A 168 -42.37 23.64 25.26
N ASN A 169 -42.49 24.03 23.98
CA ASN A 169 -43.64 24.76 23.44
C ASN A 169 -44.45 23.94 22.45
N ASP A 170 -45.71 24.32 22.26
CA ASP A 170 -46.61 23.73 21.27
C ASP A 170 -46.00 23.82 19.85
N PRO A 171 -46.01 22.73 19.06
CA PRO A 171 -45.41 22.71 17.72
C PRO A 171 -45.93 23.79 16.78
N LYS A 172 -47.17 24.27 16.95
CA LYS A 172 -47.80 25.29 16.10
C LYS A 172 -47.46 26.72 16.52
N SER A 173 -46.86 26.92 17.68
CA SER A 173 -46.47 28.25 18.18
C SER A 173 -45.25 28.82 17.45
N TYR A 174 -44.49 27.98 16.74
CA TYR A 174 -43.27 28.37 16.05
C TYR A 174 -43.57 29.06 14.70
N GLU A 175 -42.89 30.18 14.45
CA GLU A 175 -42.94 30.92 13.19
C GLU A 175 -41.81 30.49 12.24
N CYS A 176 -42.09 30.48 10.93
CA CYS A 176 -41.09 30.22 9.90
C CYS A 176 -40.43 31.53 9.47
N LYS A 177 -39.09 31.56 9.48
CA LYS A 177 -38.34 32.67 8.88
C LYS A 177 -38.13 32.40 7.39
N ALA A 178 -38.71 33.25 6.53
CA ALA A 178 -38.48 33.20 5.09
C ALA A 178 -37.09 33.74 4.72
N LYS A 179 -36.59 33.44 3.52
CA LYS A 179 -35.27 33.92 3.04
C LYS A 179 -35.16 35.45 2.98
N ASP A 180 -36.27 36.14 2.77
CA ASP A 180 -36.33 37.61 2.80
C ASP A 180 -36.26 38.19 4.23
N GLY A 181 -36.18 37.32 5.25
CA GLY A 181 -36.13 37.70 6.67
C GLY A 181 -37.51 37.86 7.32
N SER A 182 -38.60 37.77 6.56
CA SER A 182 -39.95 37.92 7.11
C SER A 182 -40.40 36.69 7.90
N MET A 183 -41.14 36.92 8.99
CA MET A 183 -41.70 35.86 9.84
C MET A 183 -43.09 35.45 9.34
N LYS A 184 -43.33 34.14 9.26
CA LYS A 184 -44.59 33.54 8.78
C LYS A 184 -45.20 32.69 9.88
N LYS A 185 -46.47 32.91 10.17
CA LYS A 185 -47.20 32.13 11.17
C LYS A 185 -47.46 30.72 10.67
N ASN A 186 -47.62 29.76 11.58
CA ASN A 186 -48.04 28.40 11.24
C ASN A 186 -49.32 28.43 10.38
N GLY A 187 -49.31 27.68 9.27
CA GLY A 187 -50.36 27.65 8.27
C GLY A 187 -50.27 28.71 7.16
N GLN A 188 -49.44 29.75 7.30
CA GLN A 188 -49.30 30.80 6.30
C GLN A 188 -48.52 30.31 5.07
N GLU A 189 -49.00 30.68 3.87
CA GLU A 189 -48.34 30.42 2.60
C GLU A 189 -47.53 31.64 2.13
N TYR A 190 -46.37 31.39 1.53
CA TYR A 190 -45.46 32.43 1.06
C TYR A 190 -44.61 31.92 -0.11
N VAL A 191 -44.21 32.84 -1.00
CA VAL A 191 -43.39 32.54 -2.17
C VAL A 191 -41.92 32.78 -1.83
N GLU A 192 -41.06 31.85 -2.24
CA GLU A 192 -39.61 31.94 -2.07
C GLU A 192 -38.91 31.48 -3.35
N GLY A 193 -38.46 32.45 -4.17
CA GLY A 193 -38.04 32.19 -5.55
C GLY A 193 -39.21 31.62 -6.37
N ASN A 194 -39.01 30.48 -7.03
CA ASN A 194 -40.05 29.82 -7.82
C ASN A 194 -40.88 28.80 -7.02
N PHE A 195 -40.82 28.80 -5.68
CA PHE A 195 -41.51 27.82 -4.84
C PHE A 195 -42.50 28.49 -3.89
N VAL A 196 -43.67 27.87 -3.75
CA VAL A 196 -44.66 28.24 -2.73
C VAL A 196 -44.47 27.33 -1.53
N ARG A 197 -44.20 27.94 -0.38
CA ARG A 197 -44.04 27.26 0.91
C ARG A 197 -45.24 27.53 1.79
N LYS A 198 -45.55 26.56 2.66
CA LYS A 198 -46.50 26.69 3.76
C LYS A 198 -45.77 26.46 5.07
N CYS A 199 -45.89 27.40 6.00
CA CYS A 199 -45.28 27.25 7.31
C CYS A 199 -45.98 26.12 8.08
N GLY A 200 -45.22 25.12 8.49
CA GLY A 200 -45.70 23.97 9.26
C GLY A 200 -45.26 24.03 10.72
N ASP A 201 -45.48 22.91 11.41
CA ASP A 201 -45.11 22.75 12.81
C ASP A 201 -43.60 22.88 13.02
N TYR A 202 -43.21 23.34 14.20
CA TYR A 202 -41.82 23.62 14.57
C TYR A 202 -41.12 24.63 13.64
N GLY A 203 -41.89 25.55 13.03
CA GLY A 203 -41.33 26.58 12.14
C GLY A 203 -40.74 26.01 10.85
N GLN A 204 -41.15 24.80 10.45
CA GLN A 204 -40.65 24.16 9.24
C GLN A 204 -41.51 24.51 8.02
N GLY A 205 -40.96 25.31 7.10
CA GLY A 205 -41.64 25.58 5.83
C GLY A 205 -41.64 24.36 4.91
N LYS A 206 -42.80 23.91 4.44
CA LYS A 206 -42.94 22.83 3.45
C LYS A 206 -43.26 23.41 2.07
N ILE A 207 -42.58 22.94 1.02
CA ILE A 207 -42.95 23.29 -0.36
C ILE A 207 -44.27 22.61 -0.72
N ILE A 208 -45.27 23.41 -1.07
CA ILE A 208 -46.61 22.97 -1.48
C ILE A 208 -46.85 23.13 -2.98
N GLY A 209 -45.97 23.85 -3.68
CA GLY A 209 -46.05 24.04 -5.12
C GLY A 209 -44.95 24.95 -5.64
N CYS A 210 -45.08 25.33 -6.90
CA CYS A 210 -44.21 26.28 -7.58
C CYS A 210 -44.97 27.54 -7.95
N PHE A 211 -44.26 28.65 -8.12
CA PHE A 211 -44.81 29.94 -8.52
C PHE A 211 -44.08 30.45 -9.75
N ALA A 212 -44.83 31.05 -10.66
CA ALA A 212 -44.31 31.74 -11.84
C ALA A 212 -45.06 33.07 -11.97
N ASP A 213 -44.33 34.19 -12.07
CA ASP A 213 -44.92 35.54 -12.10
C ASP A 213 -45.97 35.68 -13.21
N ASN A 214 -45.69 35.12 -14.39
CA ASN A 214 -46.60 35.15 -15.55
C ASN A 214 -47.89 34.32 -15.35
N VAL A 215 -47.86 33.32 -14.47
CA VAL A 215 -49.01 32.45 -14.19
C VAL A 215 -49.88 33.02 -13.07
N GLY A 216 -49.28 33.73 -12.12
CA GLY A 216 -49.98 34.44 -11.04
C GLY A 216 -50.69 33.53 -10.01
N ARG A 217 -50.54 32.20 -10.09
CA ARG A 217 -51.12 31.22 -9.14
C ARG A 217 -50.15 30.09 -8.82
N THR A 218 -50.38 29.41 -7.71
CA THR A 218 -49.62 28.23 -7.29
C THR A 218 -49.84 27.07 -8.26
N ILE A 219 -48.74 26.51 -8.77
CA ILE A 219 -48.70 25.27 -9.54
C ILE A 219 -48.47 24.13 -8.54
N GLY A 220 -49.40 23.18 -8.43
CA GLY A 220 -49.27 22.08 -7.50
C GLY A 220 -48.02 21.22 -7.78
N VAL A 221 -47.50 20.56 -6.75
CA VAL A 221 -46.38 19.61 -6.93
C VAL A 221 -46.82 18.49 -7.86
N ASN A 222 -45.93 18.11 -8.79
CA ASN A 222 -46.16 17.15 -9.88
C ASN A 222 -47.26 17.59 -10.86
N GLN A 223 -47.50 18.89 -10.97
CA GLN A 223 -48.41 19.47 -11.95
C GLN A 223 -47.66 20.34 -12.97
N ASN A 224 -48.27 20.46 -14.14
CA ASN A 224 -47.82 21.34 -15.20
C ASN A 224 -48.95 22.33 -15.53
N VAL A 225 -48.59 23.56 -15.85
CA VAL A 225 -49.51 24.57 -16.38
C VAL A 225 -48.91 25.18 -17.63
N THR A 226 -49.74 25.40 -18.65
CA THR A 226 -49.33 26.08 -19.87
C THR A 226 -49.79 27.53 -19.81
N PHE A 227 -48.89 28.47 -20.08
CA PHE A 227 -49.23 29.89 -20.22
C PHE A 227 -48.43 30.47 -21.40
N GLY A 228 -49.13 30.91 -22.45
CA GLY A 228 -48.53 31.23 -23.75
C GLY A 228 -47.89 29.99 -24.40
N ASP A 229 -46.70 30.15 -24.97
CA ASP A 229 -45.92 29.08 -25.60
C ASP A 229 -45.00 28.35 -24.61
N VAL A 230 -45.28 28.41 -23.30
CA VAL A 230 -44.41 27.82 -22.27
C VAL A 230 -45.22 26.92 -21.33
N ILE A 231 -44.74 25.70 -21.12
CA ILE A 231 -45.19 24.79 -20.07
C ILE A 231 -44.32 25.03 -18.84
N TYR A 232 -44.94 25.40 -17.73
CA TYR A 232 -44.31 25.49 -16.42
C TYR A 232 -44.62 24.21 -15.65
N SER A 233 -43.58 23.50 -15.22
CA SER A 233 -43.67 22.21 -14.53
C SER A 233 -43.10 22.31 -13.13
N CYS A 234 -43.88 21.89 -12.15
CA CYS A 234 -43.43 21.73 -10.78
C CYS A 234 -43.32 20.23 -10.50
N ALA A 235 -42.11 19.72 -10.26
CA ALA A 235 -41.88 18.29 -10.05
C ALA A 235 -41.15 18.03 -8.74
N LYS A 236 -41.50 16.93 -8.09
CA LYS A 236 -40.81 16.41 -6.92
C LYS A 236 -40.31 15.00 -7.22
N ASP A 237 -39.01 14.81 -7.07
CA ASP A 237 -38.35 13.51 -7.18
C ASP A 237 -37.56 13.23 -5.89
N GLY A 238 -38.02 12.24 -5.13
CA GLY A 238 -37.52 11.99 -3.78
C GLY A 238 -37.61 13.23 -2.87
N ALA A 239 -36.46 13.71 -2.39
CA ALA A 239 -36.33 14.91 -1.56
C ALA A 239 -36.20 16.21 -2.37
N ASN A 240 -35.97 16.12 -3.69
CA ASN A 240 -35.66 17.28 -4.53
C ASN A 240 -36.92 17.84 -5.19
N TYR A 241 -37.04 19.16 -5.13
CA TYR A 241 -38.09 19.91 -5.83
C TYR A 241 -37.45 20.63 -7.01
N SER A 242 -38.11 20.59 -8.16
CA SER A 242 -37.66 21.27 -9.36
C SER A 242 -38.80 22.06 -9.98
N PHE A 243 -38.46 23.23 -10.47
CA PHE A 243 -39.33 24.05 -11.31
C PHE A 243 -38.67 24.13 -12.69
N LYS A 244 -39.36 23.66 -13.72
CA LYS A 244 -38.86 23.60 -15.10
C LYS A 244 -39.81 24.34 -16.03
N THR A 245 -39.26 24.96 -17.05
CA THR A 245 -40.02 25.61 -18.12
C THR A 245 -39.68 24.94 -19.44
N TYR A 246 -40.69 24.54 -20.21
CA TYR A 246 -40.53 23.97 -21.54
C TYR A 246 -41.18 24.88 -22.57
N SER A 247 -40.42 25.27 -23.59
CA SER A 247 -40.97 26.01 -24.73
C SER A 247 -41.73 25.06 -25.65
N LEU A 248 -42.97 25.41 -25.98
CA LEU A 248 -43.79 24.78 -27.02
C LEU A 248 -43.42 25.26 -28.42
N LYS A 249 -42.68 26.36 -28.55
CA LYS A 249 -41.99 26.64 -29.81
C LYS A 249 -40.96 25.54 -30.03
N PRO A 250 -40.97 24.85 -31.19
CA PRO A 250 -39.95 23.88 -31.50
C PRO A 250 -38.60 24.58 -31.34
N PRO A 251 -37.75 24.13 -30.41
CA PRO A 251 -36.42 24.65 -30.38
C PRO A 251 -35.77 24.18 -31.68
N ALA A 252 -35.20 25.11 -32.44
CA ALA A 252 -34.27 24.77 -33.51
C ALA A 252 -33.01 24.19 -32.86
N VAL A 253 -33.11 23.01 -32.24
CA VAL A 253 -31.97 22.25 -31.76
C VAL A 253 -31.45 21.53 -32.99
N TYR A 254 -30.57 22.21 -33.71
CA TYR A 254 -29.61 21.50 -34.52
C TYR A 254 -28.83 20.63 -33.55
N ALA A 255 -28.90 19.31 -33.72
CA ALA A 255 -27.94 18.45 -33.08
C ALA A 255 -26.56 18.85 -33.61
N MET A 256 -25.71 19.29 -32.69
CA MET A 256 -24.43 19.88 -32.99
C MET A 256 -23.36 19.23 -32.14
N CYS A 257 -22.23 18.93 -32.77
CA CYS A 257 -21.02 18.54 -32.06
C CYS A 257 -20.28 19.81 -31.63
N ALA A 258 -19.69 19.80 -30.43
CA ALA A 258 -18.81 20.87 -29.98
C ALA A 258 -17.36 20.36 -30.00
N HIS A 259 -16.47 21.09 -30.65
CA HIS A 259 -15.04 20.81 -30.65
C HIS A 259 -14.26 22.12 -30.60
N GLU A 260 -13.34 22.24 -29.65
CA GLU A 260 -12.47 23.43 -29.48
C GLU A 260 -13.25 24.77 -29.45
N GLY A 261 -14.40 24.79 -28.76
CA GLY A 261 -15.24 25.97 -28.63
C GLY A 261 -16.03 26.35 -29.89
N LYS A 262 -15.91 25.59 -30.98
CA LYS A 262 -16.75 25.72 -32.18
C LYS A 262 -17.86 24.68 -32.18
N GLN A 263 -18.99 25.03 -32.80
CA GLN A 263 -20.11 24.12 -32.98
C GLN A 263 -20.22 23.70 -34.45
N TYR A 264 -20.51 22.43 -34.67
CA TYR A 264 -20.60 21.80 -35.98
C TYR A 264 -21.96 21.14 -36.12
N THR A 265 -22.67 21.43 -37.21
CA THR A 265 -23.94 20.76 -37.51
C THR A 265 -23.71 19.32 -37.95
N ASN A 266 -24.74 18.47 -37.87
CA ASN A 266 -24.70 17.11 -38.37
C ASN A 266 -24.09 17.02 -39.79
N GLU A 267 -23.31 15.97 -40.05
CA GLU A 267 -22.59 15.69 -41.30
C GLU A 267 -21.44 16.66 -41.66
N THR A 268 -21.22 17.71 -40.87
CA THR A 268 -20.10 18.64 -41.11
C THR A 268 -18.77 17.93 -40.89
N THR A 269 -17.84 18.10 -41.83
CA THR A 269 -16.45 17.65 -41.70
C THR A 269 -15.49 18.82 -41.48
N PHE A 270 -14.46 18.62 -40.67
CA PHE A 270 -13.47 19.64 -40.35
C PHE A 270 -12.12 19.01 -39.98
N ILE A 271 -11.04 19.79 -40.02
CA ILE A 271 -9.71 19.35 -39.59
C ILE A 271 -9.51 19.76 -38.13
N SER A 272 -9.21 18.80 -37.27
CA SER A 272 -8.90 18.98 -35.85
C SER A 272 -7.39 18.96 -35.64
N GLN A 273 -6.86 20.02 -35.00
CA GLN A 273 -5.43 20.15 -34.63
C GLN A 273 -4.44 19.86 -35.77
N GLY A 274 -4.86 20.06 -37.03
CA GLY A 274 -4.06 19.77 -38.21
C GLY A 274 -3.75 18.30 -38.47
N SER A 275 -4.23 17.36 -37.65
CA SER A 275 -3.80 15.95 -37.69
C SER A 275 -4.90 14.97 -38.09
N PHE A 276 -6.17 15.37 -37.95
CA PHE A 276 -7.31 14.48 -38.20
C PHE A 276 -8.45 15.20 -38.91
N ARG A 277 -9.05 14.57 -39.92
CA ARG A 277 -10.36 14.98 -40.40
C ARG A 277 -11.43 14.33 -39.53
N MET A 278 -12.26 15.15 -38.90
CA MET A 278 -13.36 14.72 -38.08
C MET A 278 -14.70 14.99 -38.78
N LYS A 279 -15.72 14.20 -38.43
CA LYS A 279 -17.10 14.37 -38.87
C LYS A 279 -18.02 14.44 -37.66
N CYS A 280 -18.93 15.41 -37.65
CA CYS A 280 -20.01 15.42 -36.68
C CYS A 280 -21.13 14.47 -37.10
N VAL A 281 -21.49 13.53 -36.24
CA VAL A 281 -22.57 12.57 -36.48
C VAL A 281 -23.62 12.68 -35.38
N THR A 282 -24.86 12.91 -35.79
CA THR A 282 -26.03 12.95 -34.92
C THR A 282 -26.83 11.65 -35.04
N PHE A 283 -27.11 11.03 -33.90
CA PHE A 283 -27.98 9.87 -33.79
C PHE A 283 -29.46 10.26 -33.64
N LYS A 284 -30.36 9.32 -33.94
CA LYS A 284 -31.84 9.53 -33.87
C LYS A 284 -32.35 9.94 -32.48
N ASN A 285 -31.63 9.58 -31.42
CA ASN A 285 -31.90 9.98 -30.03
C ASN A 285 -31.36 11.40 -29.69
N LEU A 286 -30.94 12.17 -30.69
CA LEU A 286 -30.39 13.53 -30.58
C LEU A 286 -29.04 13.62 -29.85
N THR A 287 -28.34 12.50 -29.64
CA THR A 287 -26.93 12.54 -29.21
C THR A 287 -26.03 12.80 -30.41
N SER A 288 -25.00 13.63 -30.24
CA SER A 288 -24.01 13.93 -31.28
C SER A 288 -22.62 13.44 -30.85
N THR A 289 -21.84 12.87 -31.78
CA THR A 289 -20.46 12.44 -31.54
C THR A 289 -19.55 12.90 -32.68
N LEU A 290 -18.25 12.95 -32.41
CA LEU A 290 -17.22 13.18 -33.41
C LEU A 290 -16.62 11.85 -33.84
N GLU A 291 -16.59 11.60 -35.14
CA GLU A 291 -15.94 10.45 -35.75
C GLU A 291 -14.68 10.89 -36.49
N VAL A 292 -13.59 10.14 -36.37
CA VAL A 292 -12.40 10.36 -37.18
C VAL A 292 -12.61 9.68 -38.54
N VAL A 293 -12.46 10.46 -39.60
CA VAL A 293 -12.66 10.00 -40.99
C VAL A 293 -11.32 9.60 -41.63
N SER A 294 -10.28 10.39 -41.39
CA SER A 294 -8.95 10.24 -41.99
C SER A 294 -7.91 11.00 -41.16
N CYS A 295 -6.64 10.70 -41.41
CA CYS A 295 -5.52 11.46 -40.84
C CYS A 295 -5.02 12.51 -41.84
N ILE A 296 -4.48 13.62 -41.34
CA ILE A 296 -3.90 14.70 -42.14
C ILE A 296 -2.41 14.82 -41.78
N THR A 297 -1.53 14.76 -42.78
CA THR A 297 -0.08 14.92 -42.58
C THR A 297 0.29 16.36 -42.22
N PRO A 298 1.53 16.62 -41.73
CA PRO A 298 1.99 17.99 -41.50
C PRO A 298 1.96 18.90 -42.74
N ALA A 299 2.12 18.37 -43.96
CA ALA A 299 1.93 19.13 -45.19
C ALA A 299 0.45 19.30 -45.62
N GLY A 300 -0.49 18.77 -44.85
CA GLY A 300 -1.92 18.89 -45.10
C GLY A 300 -2.50 17.84 -46.05
N VAL A 301 -1.78 16.74 -46.30
CA VAL A 301 -2.24 15.66 -47.20
C VAL A 301 -3.11 14.67 -46.42
N GLU A 302 -4.21 14.25 -47.03
CA GLU A 302 -5.18 13.35 -46.41
C GLU A 302 -4.84 11.87 -46.65
N ILE A 303 -4.77 11.09 -45.57
CA ILE A 303 -4.47 9.66 -45.57
C ILE A 303 -5.69 8.90 -45.02
N PRO A 304 -6.29 7.98 -45.80
CA PRO A 304 -7.37 7.11 -45.32
C PRO A 304 -6.94 6.24 -44.14
N ILE A 305 -7.89 5.91 -43.26
CA ILE A 305 -7.65 4.98 -42.13
C ILE A 305 -7.17 3.62 -42.66
N GLY A 306 -6.08 3.11 -42.11
CA GLY A 306 -5.40 1.88 -42.53
C GLY A 306 -4.39 2.07 -43.65
N ALA A 307 -4.27 3.26 -44.23
CA ALA A 307 -3.31 3.53 -45.30
C ALA A 307 -1.99 4.13 -44.78
N LYS A 308 -0.97 4.04 -45.63
CA LYS A 308 0.33 4.68 -45.44
C LYS A 308 0.67 5.55 -46.63
N MET A 309 1.42 6.61 -46.39
CA MET A 309 1.90 7.53 -47.42
C MET A 309 3.33 7.97 -47.09
N GLU A 310 4.14 8.12 -48.11
CA GLU A 310 5.48 8.69 -47.98
C GLU A 310 5.44 10.19 -48.31
N GLU A 311 6.01 11.00 -47.42
CA GLU A 311 6.08 12.45 -47.53
C GLU A 311 7.44 12.93 -47.02
N GLY A 312 8.26 13.43 -47.93
CA GLY A 312 9.62 13.88 -47.62
C GLY A 312 10.50 12.75 -47.11
N ASP A 313 11.03 12.90 -45.88
CA ASP A 313 11.93 11.95 -45.25
C ASP A 313 11.20 10.98 -44.31
N LYS A 314 9.86 10.95 -44.35
CA LYS A 314 9.02 10.14 -43.47
C LYS A 314 7.96 9.35 -44.22
N VAL A 315 7.58 8.23 -43.64
CA VAL A 315 6.37 7.49 -43.97
C VAL A 315 5.36 7.70 -42.86
N PHE A 316 4.20 8.21 -43.21
CA PHE A 316 3.06 8.41 -42.33
C PHE A 316 2.08 7.25 -42.46
N GLU A 317 1.55 6.77 -41.34
CA GLU A 317 0.56 5.71 -41.27
C GLU A 317 -0.64 6.17 -40.44
N CYS A 318 -1.84 6.09 -41.02
CA CYS A 318 -3.09 6.31 -40.29
C CYS A 318 -3.59 4.97 -39.78
N THR A 319 -3.45 4.68 -38.48
CA THR A 319 -3.73 3.33 -37.94
C THR A 319 -5.23 3.00 -37.90
N SER A 320 -5.57 1.71 -38.05
CA SER A 320 -6.93 1.21 -37.84
C SER A 320 -7.21 0.90 -36.37
N GLY A 321 -8.48 0.97 -35.94
CA GLY A 321 -8.88 0.79 -34.54
C GLY A 321 -8.74 2.09 -33.73
N ASN A 322 -7.66 2.24 -32.97
CA ASN A 322 -7.32 3.52 -32.36
C ASN A 322 -6.62 4.39 -33.41
N VAL A 323 -7.38 5.29 -34.04
CA VAL A 323 -6.88 6.08 -35.17
C VAL A 323 -5.83 7.07 -34.68
N THR A 324 -4.60 6.86 -35.11
CA THR A 324 -3.44 7.71 -34.80
C THR A 324 -2.60 7.90 -36.06
N LEU A 325 -2.00 9.08 -36.19
CA LEU A 325 -1.02 9.35 -37.24
C LEU A 325 0.37 9.00 -36.72
N LYS A 326 0.92 7.88 -37.16
CA LYS A 326 2.30 7.45 -36.85
C LYS A 326 3.25 7.93 -37.94
N SER A 327 4.48 8.26 -37.56
CA SER A 327 5.54 8.60 -38.51
C SER A 327 6.78 7.74 -38.29
N THR A 328 7.29 7.13 -39.35
CA THR A 328 8.57 6.41 -39.38
C THR A 328 9.51 7.04 -40.40
N PRO A 329 10.82 6.81 -40.34
CA PRO A 329 11.73 7.22 -41.40
C PRO A 329 11.31 6.65 -42.77
N GLY A 330 11.33 7.49 -43.80
CA GLY A 330 11.05 7.12 -45.19
C GLY A 330 12.30 6.71 -45.95
N GLN A 331 12.21 6.61 -47.27
CA GLN A 331 13.28 6.17 -48.15
C GLN A 331 14.54 7.05 -48.03
N THR A 332 14.37 8.33 -47.72
CA THR A 332 15.46 9.29 -47.45
C THR A 332 15.57 9.66 -45.96
N GLY A 333 14.80 8.99 -45.10
CA GLY A 333 14.72 9.24 -43.67
C GLY A 333 16.01 8.94 -42.92
N LYS A 334 16.33 9.77 -41.93
CA LYS A 334 17.54 9.62 -41.13
C LYS A 334 17.48 8.39 -40.22
N CYS A 335 18.58 7.64 -40.16
CA CYS A 335 18.78 6.60 -39.17
C CYS A 335 19.16 7.21 -37.82
N ARG A 336 18.57 6.68 -36.73
CA ARG A 336 18.77 7.17 -35.35
C ARG A 336 18.59 8.70 -35.22
N GLY A 337 17.76 9.29 -36.08
CA GLY A 337 17.49 10.74 -36.14
C GLY A 337 18.63 11.63 -36.64
N THR A 338 19.83 11.08 -36.91
CA THR A 338 21.03 11.88 -37.17
C THR A 338 21.66 11.58 -38.52
N TYR A 339 21.87 10.30 -38.83
CA TYR A 339 22.64 9.85 -39.99
C TYR A 339 21.79 9.82 -41.25
N LYS A 340 22.29 10.38 -42.36
CA LYS A 340 21.60 10.37 -43.65
C LYS A 340 21.76 9.01 -44.33
N VAL A 341 20.82 8.66 -45.20
CA VAL A 341 20.93 7.44 -46.02
C VAL A 341 22.23 7.46 -46.83
N GLY A 342 22.99 6.37 -46.76
CA GLY A 342 24.32 6.23 -47.35
C GLY A 342 25.48 6.66 -46.45
N GLU A 343 25.21 7.28 -45.29
CA GLU A 343 26.24 7.65 -44.32
C GLU A 343 26.69 6.41 -43.53
N GLU A 344 28.00 6.32 -43.30
CA GLU A 344 28.64 5.30 -42.48
C GLU A 344 29.23 5.93 -41.22
N TRP A 345 29.06 5.29 -40.07
CA TRP A 345 29.63 5.73 -38.80
C TRP A 345 30.19 4.55 -38.02
N VAL A 346 31.07 4.84 -37.07
CA VAL A 346 31.58 3.86 -36.12
C VAL A 346 30.90 4.09 -34.78
N GLU A 347 30.38 3.01 -34.21
CA GLU A 347 29.79 2.99 -32.89
C GLU A 347 30.34 1.78 -32.15
N ASP A 348 30.96 2.03 -31.00
CA ASP A 348 31.77 1.06 -30.26
C ASP A 348 32.84 0.39 -31.14
N SER A 349 32.66 -0.89 -31.46
CA SER A 349 33.56 -1.70 -32.28
C SER A 349 32.92 -2.06 -33.62
N PHE A 350 31.90 -1.33 -34.08
CA PHE A 350 31.15 -1.67 -35.29
C PHE A 350 31.03 -0.48 -36.23
N LYS A 351 31.30 -0.72 -37.52
CA LYS A 351 30.94 0.20 -38.59
C LYS A 351 29.52 -0.08 -39.03
N LEU A 352 28.67 0.94 -38.95
CA LEU A 352 27.26 0.89 -39.30
C LEU A 352 27.01 1.77 -40.52
N ALA A 353 26.00 1.44 -41.31
CA ALA A 353 25.54 2.23 -42.44
C ALA A 353 24.04 2.50 -42.34
N CYS A 354 23.63 3.69 -42.75
CA CYS A 354 22.22 4.06 -42.82
C CYS A 354 21.65 3.66 -44.17
N GLU A 355 20.62 2.81 -44.14
CA GLU A 355 19.86 2.37 -45.30
C GLU A 355 18.49 3.08 -45.35
N PRO A 356 17.82 3.08 -46.51
CA PRO A 356 16.45 3.60 -46.63
C PRO A 356 15.50 3.06 -45.55
N TYR A 357 14.48 3.85 -45.22
CA TYR A 357 13.49 3.56 -44.18
C TYR A 357 14.07 3.48 -42.76
N GLY A 358 15.20 4.15 -42.53
CA GLY A 358 15.85 4.22 -41.21
C GLY A 358 16.50 2.91 -40.76
N LYS A 359 16.67 1.96 -41.67
CA LYS A 359 17.29 0.66 -41.40
C LYS A 359 18.79 0.88 -41.17
N VAL A 360 19.32 0.29 -40.10
CA VAL A 360 20.76 0.32 -39.81
C VAL A 360 21.34 -1.04 -40.13
N SER A 361 22.35 -1.08 -41.00
CA SER A 361 23.10 -2.31 -41.32
C SER A 361 24.52 -2.24 -40.80
N LEU A 362 25.06 -3.39 -40.40
CA LEU A 362 26.44 -3.51 -39.96
C LEU A 362 27.33 -3.87 -41.15
N LYS A 363 28.42 -3.12 -41.34
CA LYS A 363 29.37 -3.28 -42.45
C LYS A 363 30.64 -4.01 -42.03
N SER A 364 31.20 -3.67 -40.87
CA SER A 364 32.47 -4.23 -40.39
C SER A 364 32.59 -4.13 -38.88
N CYS A 365 33.52 -4.89 -38.32
CA CYS A 365 33.94 -4.84 -36.92
C CYS A 365 35.34 -4.20 -36.82
N PHE A 366 35.63 -3.52 -35.71
CA PHE A 366 36.95 -3.00 -35.38
C PHE A 366 37.56 -3.77 -34.21
N THR A 367 38.81 -4.20 -34.36
CA THR A 367 39.58 -4.78 -33.25
C THR A 367 40.01 -3.69 -32.26
N LYS A 368 40.47 -4.08 -31.06
CA LYS A 368 40.99 -3.11 -30.07
C LYS A 368 42.18 -2.30 -30.60
N GLU A 369 42.93 -2.90 -31.51
CA GLU A 369 44.09 -2.31 -32.18
C GLU A 369 43.70 -1.47 -33.41
N GLY A 370 42.40 -1.36 -33.72
CA GLY A 370 41.88 -0.53 -34.80
C GLY A 370 41.81 -1.21 -36.18
N THR A 371 41.99 -2.53 -36.26
CA THR A 371 41.88 -3.24 -37.55
C THR A 371 40.41 -3.38 -37.95
N GLU A 372 40.04 -2.86 -39.12
CA GLU A 372 38.68 -3.04 -39.69
C GLU A 372 38.57 -4.42 -40.38
N ILE A 373 37.54 -5.18 -40.00
CA ILE A 373 37.23 -6.52 -40.53
C ILE A 373 35.80 -6.51 -41.08
N PRO A 374 35.58 -6.58 -42.40
CA PRO A 374 34.25 -6.62 -42.99
C PRO A 374 33.41 -7.79 -42.48
N LEU A 375 32.09 -7.58 -42.40
CA LEU A 375 31.16 -8.62 -41.99
C LEU A 375 31.21 -9.80 -42.97
N GLY A 376 31.44 -11.00 -42.45
CA GLY A 376 31.63 -12.24 -43.20
C GLY A 376 33.08 -12.52 -43.59
N GLU A 377 34.02 -11.61 -43.32
CA GLU A 377 35.45 -11.78 -43.62
C GLU A 377 36.27 -12.06 -42.36
N ALA A 378 37.47 -12.59 -42.59
CA ALA A 378 38.52 -12.76 -41.61
C ALA A 378 39.80 -12.01 -42.04
N ARG A 379 40.51 -11.40 -41.09
CA ARG A 379 41.78 -10.69 -41.34
C ARG A 379 42.80 -10.99 -40.25
N ARG A 380 44.08 -10.98 -40.64
CA ARG A 380 45.21 -11.05 -39.71
C ARG A 380 45.32 -9.73 -38.95
N VAL A 381 45.43 -9.80 -37.63
CA VAL A 381 45.59 -8.63 -36.74
C VAL A 381 47.07 -8.44 -36.36
N PRO A 382 47.50 -7.27 -35.86
CA PRO A 382 48.91 -7.00 -35.52
C PRO A 382 49.53 -8.00 -34.54
N ALA A 383 48.72 -8.62 -33.67
CA ALA A 383 49.14 -9.67 -32.75
C ALA A 383 49.48 -11.03 -33.44
N GLY A 384 49.35 -11.12 -34.77
CA GLY A 384 49.81 -12.24 -35.58
C GLY A 384 48.78 -13.35 -35.84
N TYR A 385 47.68 -13.39 -35.10
CA TYR A 385 46.56 -14.32 -35.36
C TYR A 385 45.47 -13.65 -36.22
N ALA A 386 44.50 -14.44 -36.69
CA ALA A 386 43.36 -13.94 -37.48
C ALA A 386 42.08 -13.81 -36.67
N MET A 387 41.34 -12.73 -36.92
CA MET A 387 40.00 -12.47 -36.37
C MET A 387 38.97 -12.40 -37.50
N GLU A 388 37.71 -12.73 -37.20
CA GLU A 388 36.59 -12.67 -38.12
C GLU A 388 35.41 -11.89 -37.50
N CYS A 389 34.67 -11.18 -38.36
CA CYS A 389 33.45 -10.46 -37.98
C CYS A 389 32.27 -11.24 -38.57
N VAL A 390 31.48 -11.95 -37.77
CA VAL A 390 30.46 -12.89 -38.27
C VAL A 390 29.16 -12.81 -37.48
N MET A 391 28.05 -13.25 -38.11
CA MET A 391 26.76 -13.40 -37.43
C MET A 391 26.68 -14.75 -36.72
N VAL A 392 26.50 -14.74 -35.39
CA VAL A 392 26.31 -15.93 -34.56
C VAL A 392 25.00 -15.79 -33.80
N ASN A 393 24.03 -16.68 -34.06
CA ASN A 393 22.72 -16.68 -33.42
C ASN A 393 21.98 -15.33 -33.50
N GLY A 394 22.09 -14.65 -34.64
CA GLY A 394 21.46 -13.34 -34.87
C GLY A 394 22.21 -12.15 -34.25
N ASN A 395 23.34 -12.37 -33.58
CA ASN A 395 24.20 -11.32 -33.03
C ASN A 395 25.52 -11.24 -33.79
N VAL A 396 26.10 -10.06 -33.86
CA VAL A 396 27.41 -9.85 -34.49
C VAL A 396 28.49 -10.23 -33.47
N ALA A 397 29.43 -11.06 -33.87
CA ALA A 397 30.55 -11.50 -33.06
C ALA A 397 31.86 -11.17 -33.78
N LEU A 398 32.72 -10.43 -33.08
CA LEU A 398 34.13 -10.31 -33.42
C LEU A 398 34.90 -11.38 -32.64
N GLN A 399 35.39 -12.41 -33.33
CA GLN A 399 36.00 -13.58 -32.70
C GLN A 399 37.25 -14.05 -33.45
N THR A 400 38.01 -14.98 -32.88
CA THR A 400 39.17 -15.58 -33.56
C THR A 400 38.70 -16.45 -34.73
N ALA A 401 39.28 -16.25 -35.91
CA ALA A 401 38.89 -16.92 -37.14
C ALA A 401 39.24 -18.41 -37.09
N LYS A 402 38.25 -19.29 -36.96
CA LYS A 402 38.50 -20.73 -36.76
C LYS A 402 39.25 -21.39 -37.92
N LYS A 403 39.05 -20.88 -39.14
CA LYS A 403 39.72 -21.35 -40.35
C LYS A 403 40.41 -20.17 -41.02
N PHE A 404 41.73 -20.14 -40.95
CA PHE A 404 42.53 -19.12 -41.61
C PHE A 404 43.91 -19.70 -41.93
N ASP A 405 44.35 -19.53 -43.17
CA ASP A 405 45.62 -20.05 -43.65
C ASP A 405 46.80 -19.29 -43.03
N CYS A 406 47.95 -19.95 -42.89
CA CYS A 406 49.15 -19.35 -42.34
C CYS A 406 49.94 -18.65 -43.44
N GLU A 407 50.68 -17.62 -43.08
CA GLU A 407 51.61 -16.94 -43.97
C GLU A 407 53.03 -17.16 -43.43
N THR A 408 53.94 -17.56 -44.31
CA THR A 408 55.37 -17.74 -43.98
C THR A 408 56.10 -16.40 -43.93
N ASN A 409 57.32 -16.36 -43.37
CA ASN A 409 58.13 -15.13 -43.39
C ASN A 409 58.50 -14.64 -44.81
N THR A 410 58.31 -15.46 -45.84
CA THR A 410 58.52 -15.10 -47.26
C THR A 410 57.23 -14.68 -47.97
N GLY A 411 56.09 -14.64 -47.27
CA GLY A 411 54.78 -14.27 -47.81
C GLY A 411 54.02 -15.42 -48.49
N GLU A 412 54.55 -16.65 -48.46
CA GLU A 412 53.84 -17.82 -49.00
C GLU A 412 52.67 -18.22 -48.08
N VAL A 413 51.50 -18.51 -48.66
CA VAL A 413 50.31 -18.98 -47.93
C VAL A 413 50.32 -20.51 -47.80
N LYS A 414 50.13 -21.00 -46.57
CA LYS A 414 50.08 -22.42 -46.21
C LYS A 414 48.72 -22.78 -45.64
N LYS A 415 48.10 -23.82 -46.18
CA LYS A 415 46.80 -24.31 -45.70
C LYS A 415 46.93 -24.96 -44.32
N ILE A 416 45.84 -24.98 -43.57
CA ILE A 416 45.77 -25.64 -42.26
C ILE A 416 46.26 -27.09 -42.38
N GLY A 417 47.22 -27.48 -41.53
CA GLY A 417 47.85 -28.79 -41.50
C GLY A 417 49.10 -28.93 -42.38
N GLU A 418 49.33 -28.02 -43.32
CA GLU A 418 50.57 -28.03 -44.12
C GLU A 418 51.79 -27.72 -43.26
N THR A 419 52.92 -28.31 -43.64
CA THR A 419 54.21 -28.11 -42.97
C THR A 419 55.23 -27.48 -43.90
N TRP A 420 56.11 -26.66 -43.35
CA TRP A 420 57.22 -26.05 -44.08
C TRP A 420 58.42 -25.86 -43.17
N ASN A 421 59.57 -25.66 -43.79
CA ASN A 421 60.80 -25.36 -43.07
C ASN A 421 60.99 -23.85 -43.02
N GLU A 422 61.26 -23.34 -41.83
CA GLU A 422 61.66 -21.95 -41.60
C GLU A 422 62.98 -21.94 -40.83
N GLY A 423 64.08 -21.75 -41.56
CA GLY A 423 65.42 -22.02 -41.05
C GLY A 423 65.55 -23.49 -40.63
N ASN A 424 66.02 -23.74 -39.41
CA ASN A 424 66.20 -25.08 -38.85
C ASN A 424 64.93 -25.65 -38.19
N PHE A 425 63.78 -24.98 -38.31
CA PHE A 425 62.53 -25.42 -37.67
C PHE A 425 61.51 -25.88 -38.70
N ILE A 426 60.84 -26.99 -38.38
CA ILE A 426 59.67 -27.46 -39.12
C ILE A 426 58.45 -26.83 -38.45
N ARG A 427 57.74 -26.00 -39.21
CA ARG A 427 56.47 -25.41 -38.78
C ARG A 427 55.31 -26.17 -39.37
N ARG A 428 54.20 -26.17 -38.65
CA ARG A 428 52.88 -26.64 -39.11
C ARG A 428 51.88 -25.50 -39.01
N CYS A 429 51.06 -25.30 -40.04
CA CYS A 429 49.96 -24.36 -39.94
C CYS A 429 48.90 -24.94 -39.02
N ALA A 430 48.68 -24.29 -37.89
CA ALA A 430 47.63 -24.65 -36.95
C ALA A 430 46.34 -23.86 -37.29
N ASN A 431 45.43 -23.75 -36.33
CA ASN A 431 44.22 -22.94 -36.49
C ASN A 431 44.54 -21.44 -36.32
N TYR A 432 43.59 -20.58 -36.70
CA TYR A 432 43.65 -19.14 -36.46
C TYR A 432 44.78 -18.39 -37.20
N GLY A 433 45.35 -18.98 -38.26
CA GLY A 433 46.46 -18.41 -39.02
C GLY A 433 47.79 -18.39 -38.26
N VAL A 434 47.89 -19.12 -37.15
CA VAL A 434 49.10 -19.24 -36.32
C VAL A 434 49.83 -20.54 -36.69
N SER A 435 51.14 -20.45 -36.83
CA SER A 435 51.99 -21.63 -37.03
C SER A 435 52.63 -22.08 -35.72
N GLU A 436 52.78 -23.38 -35.55
CA GLU A 436 53.49 -23.99 -34.42
C GLU A 436 54.75 -24.70 -34.92
N ILE A 437 55.81 -24.72 -34.12
CA ILE A 437 57.00 -25.51 -34.41
C ILE A 437 56.72 -26.94 -33.97
N VAL A 438 56.88 -27.91 -34.88
CA VAL A 438 56.63 -29.34 -34.64
C VAL A 438 57.89 -30.19 -34.64
N GLY A 439 59.03 -29.60 -35.01
CA GLY A 439 60.33 -30.26 -35.02
C GLY A 439 61.42 -29.35 -35.58
N CYS A 440 62.58 -29.92 -35.81
CA CYS A 440 63.71 -29.26 -36.46
C CYS A 440 64.05 -29.97 -37.76
N TYR A 441 64.58 -29.22 -38.72
CA TYR A 441 65.03 -29.73 -40.01
C TYR A 441 66.55 -29.53 -40.12
N VAL A 442 67.24 -30.58 -40.53
CA VAL A 442 68.67 -30.54 -40.82
C VAL A 442 68.88 -30.82 -42.30
N GLU A 443 69.47 -29.86 -43.00
CA GLU A 443 69.75 -29.96 -44.43
C GLU A 443 70.55 -31.22 -44.74
N ASN A 444 70.14 -31.98 -45.77
CA ASN A 444 70.73 -33.25 -46.20
C ASN A 444 70.66 -34.42 -45.19
N ILE A 445 70.01 -34.27 -44.02
CA ILE A 445 69.87 -35.34 -43.02
C ILE A 445 68.40 -35.69 -42.77
N GLY A 446 67.51 -34.71 -42.65
CA GLY A 446 66.08 -34.92 -42.45
C GLY A 446 65.52 -34.24 -41.20
N SER A 447 64.39 -34.74 -40.70
CA SER A 447 63.66 -34.16 -39.56
C SER A 447 64.11 -34.75 -38.21
N VAL A 448 64.13 -33.88 -37.19
CA VAL A 448 64.35 -34.24 -35.78
C VAL A 448 63.11 -33.82 -34.99
N GLY A 449 62.47 -34.76 -34.31
CA GLY A 449 61.29 -34.45 -33.48
C GLY A 449 61.63 -33.50 -32.32
N LEU A 450 60.64 -32.76 -31.83
CA LEU A 450 60.82 -31.92 -30.64
C LEU A 450 61.29 -32.75 -29.45
N ASN A 451 62.28 -32.23 -28.71
CA ASN A 451 62.97 -32.88 -27.60
C ASN A 451 63.62 -34.22 -27.95
N GLN A 452 63.89 -34.44 -29.23
CA GLN A 452 64.67 -35.56 -29.73
C GLN A 452 66.04 -35.08 -30.21
N ASN A 453 66.97 -36.03 -30.24
CA ASN A 453 68.31 -35.81 -30.76
C ASN A 453 68.57 -36.78 -31.92
N LEU A 454 69.40 -36.36 -32.86
CA LEU A 454 69.82 -37.17 -34.00
C LEU A 454 71.34 -37.08 -34.13
N THR A 455 72.01 -38.23 -34.24
CA THR A 455 73.45 -38.29 -34.50
C THR A 455 73.69 -38.67 -35.96
N SER A 456 74.44 -37.85 -36.69
CA SER A 456 74.82 -38.13 -38.07
C SER A 456 76.16 -37.45 -38.39
N ASN A 457 77.04 -38.15 -39.13
CA ASN A 457 78.36 -37.66 -39.53
C ASN A 457 79.22 -37.10 -38.38
N GLY A 458 79.19 -37.74 -37.20
CA GLY A 458 79.96 -37.31 -36.02
C GLY A 458 79.42 -36.05 -35.33
N LEU A 459 78.22 -35.59 -35.69
CA LEU A 459 77.54 -34.46 -35.07
C LEU A 459 76.23 -34.91 -34.41
N LEU A 460 75.96 -34.38 -33.22
CA LEU A 460 74.72 -34.52 -32.48
C LEU A 460 73.86 -33.27 -32.69
N TYR A 461 72.69 -33.45 -33.28
CA TYR A 461 71.69 -32.40 -33.50
C TYR A 461 70.60 -32.53 -32.45
N MET A 462 70.27 -31.43 -31.78
CA MET A 462 69.27 -31.40 -30.71
C MET A 462 68.18 -30.38 -31.05
N CYS A 463 66.93 -30.84 -31.06
CA CYS A 463 65.77 -29.97 -31.21
C CYS A 463 65.10 -29.79 -29.84
N ILE A 464 65.32 -28.66 -29.19
CA ILE A 464 64.96 -28.48 -27.77
C ILE A 464 63.79 -27.52 -27.67
N HIS A 465 62.76 -27.91 -26.92
CA HIS A 465 61.69 -27.04 -26.47
C HIS A 465 61.67 -27.02 -24.93
N GLN A 466 62.13 -25.90 -24.34
CA GLN A 466 62.22 -25.73 -22.90
C GLN A 466 61.94 -24.27 -22.53
N ASN A 467 61.14 -24.05 -21.48
CA ASN A 467 60.74 -22.72 -20.98
C ASN A 467 60.18 -21.81 -22.10
N ASP A 468 59.26 -22.35 -22.91
CA ASP A 468 58.63 -21.67 -24.07
C ASP A 468 59.61 -21.14 -25.12
N GLN A 469 60.85 -21.64 -25.13
CA GLN A 469 61.86 -21.33 -26.14
C GLN A 469 62.21 -22.57 -26.96
N PHE A 470 62.22 -22.39 -28.28
CA PHE A 470 62.69 -23.39 -29.23
C PHE A 470 64.15 -23.12 -29.57
N LYS A 471 65.01 -24.13 -29.43
CA LYS A 471 66.45 -24.04 -29.68
C LYS A 471 66.90 -25.22 -30.53
N PHE A 472 67.60 -24.91 -31.62
CA PHE A 472 68.33 -25.91 -32.40
C PHE A 472 69.81 -25.82 -32.02
N ARG A 473 70.41 -26.95 -31.62
CA ARG A 473 71.84 -27.01 -31.25
C ARG A 473 72.54 -28.14 -31.99
N THR A 474 73.80 -27.90 -32.33
CA THR A 474 74.70 -28.89 -32.92
C THR A 474 75.93 -29.02 -32.03
N LEU A 475 76.27 -30.25 -31.65
CA LEU A 475 77.46 -30.60 -30.86
C LEU A 475 78.27 -31.65 -31.62
N ARG A 476 79.58 -31.75 -31.37
CA ARG A 476 80.36 -32.90 -31.84
C ARG A 476 80.00 -34.12 -30.99
N ALA A 477 79.67 -35.23 -31.64
CA ALA A 477 79.50 -36.51 -30.96
C ALA A 477 80.89 -36.99 -30.50
N GLN A 478 81.03 -37.26 -29.20
CA GLN A 478 82.25 -37.85 -28.64
C GLN A 478 82.33 -39.34 -28.95
#